data_AF-A0A133S2F4-F1
#
_entry.id   AF-A0A133S2F4-F1
#
_cell.length_a   1.000
_cell.length_b   1.000
_cell.length_c   1.000
_cell.angle_alpha   90.00
_cell.angle_beta   90.00
_cell.angle_gamma   90.00
#
_symmetry.space_group_name_H-M   'P 1'
#
loop_
_entity.id
_entity.type
_entity.pdbx_description
1 polymer ?
#
loop_
_entity_poly.entity_id
_entity_poly.type
_entity_poly.pdbx_seq_one_letter_code
_entity_poly.pdbx_strand_id
1 'polypeptide(L)'
;MKKQFAAIFAATAVLGVTTAFAANPFSDVTPDSWAYQAVSQLAAAGIVNGYPDGTFKGQNDITRYEMAQMVAKAMANQDRANAEQQAMINRLAD
;
A
#
# COMPACT_ATOMS: atom_id res chain seq x y z
N MET A 1 -17.52 27.93 51.05
CA MET A 1 -18.31 26.84 50.46
C MET A 1 -18.35 27.12 48.95
N LYS A 2 -17.85 26.33 47.99
CA LYS A 2 -17.22 25.00 47.95
C LYS A 2 -16.09 25.09 46.89
N LYS A 3 -14.98 24.43 47.18
CA LYS A 3 -13.79 24.27 46.32
C LYS A 3 -14.10 23.25 45.19
N GLN A 4 -13.18 23.13 44.22
CA GLN A 4 -13.03 22.09 43.17
C GLN A 4 -13.59 22.55 41.80
N PHE A 5 -12.87 22.53 40.66
CA PHE A 5 -11.87 21.59 40.15
C PHE A 5 -10.83 22.26 39.23
N ALA A 6 -9.59 21.80 39.31
CA ALA A 6 -8.54 21.98 38.31
C ALA A 6 -8.40 20.68 37.47
N ALA A 7 -8.25 20.79 36.15
CA ALA A 7 -7.64 19.80 35.23
C ALA A 7 -7.65 20.41 33.81
N ILE A 8 -6.54 20.96 33.30
CA ILE A 8 -5.60 20.29 32.37
C ILE A 8 -6.32 19.57 31.23
N PHE A 9 -6.32 20.18 30.03
CA PHE A 9 -6.27 19.42 28.77
C PHE A 9 -5.51 20.23 27.70
N ALA A 10 -4.23 20.48 27.98
CA ALA A 10 -3.24 20.74 26.95
C ALA A 10 -2.70 19.37 26.48
N ALA A 11 -3.41 18.72 25.57
CA ALA A 11 -3.02 17.55 24.76
C ALA A 11 -4.19 17.31 23.80
N THR A 12 -4.10 17.49 22.50
CA THR A 12 -3.32 16.70 21.53
C THR A 12 -3.24 17.54 20.24
N ALA A 13 -2.08 17.98 19.76
CA ALA A 13 -1.10 17.18 19.02
C ALA A 13 -1.73 16.30 17.93
N VAL A 14 -1.63 16.81 16.68
CA VAL A 14 -1.68 16.04 15.42
C VAL A 14 -3.04 15.38 15.13
N LEU A 15 -3.95 16.15 14.51
CA LEU A 15 -5.02 15.54 13.72
C LEU A 15 -4.35 14.77 12.57
N GLY A 16 -4.42 13.45 12.70
CA GLY A 16 -3.67 12.48 11.91
C GLY A 16 -3.84 12.70 10.41
N VAL A 17 -2.71 12.64 9.72
CA VAL A 17 -2.69 12.23 8.32
C VAL A 17 -3.16 10.79 8.30
N THR A 18 -4.47 10.57 8.24
CA THR A 18 -5.00 9.27 7.82
C THR A 18 -4.68 9.19 6.33
N THR A 19 -3.51 8.67 5.99
CA THR A 19 -3.26 8.23 4.62
C THR A 19 -4.30 7.16 4.34
N ALA A 20 -5.36 7.52 3.64
CA ALA A 20 -6.31 6.57 3.11
C ALA A 20 -5.55 5.71 2.12
N PHE A 21 -5.05 4.56 2.58
CA PHE A 21 -4.58 3.52 1.67
C PHE A 21 -5.79 3.14 0.82
N ALA A 22 -5.68 3.34 -0.49
CA ALA A 22 -6.73 2.94 -1.42
C ALA A 22 -7.06 1.46 -1.13
N ALA A 23 -8.33 1.19 -0.88
CA ALA A 23 -8.78 -0.18 -0.61
C ALA A 23 -8.39 -1.09 -1.78
N ASN A 24 -7.94 -2.31 -1.46
CA ASN A 24 -7.63 -3.32 -2.47
C ASN A 24 -8.79 -3.47 -3.47
N PRO A 25 -8.54 -3.35 -4.79
CA PRO A 25 -9.61 -3.44 -5.78
C PRO A 25 -10.06 -4.89 -6.09
N PHE A 26 -9.37 -5.92 -5.58
CA PHE A 26 -9.61 -7.31 -5.96
C PHE A 26 -10.46 -8.08 -4.95
N SER A 27 -11.56 -8.67 -5.43
CA SER A 27 -12.53 -9.42 -4.61
C SER A 27 -11.98 -10.70 -3.97
N ASP A 28 -10.96 -11.31 -4.57
CA ASP A 28 -10.33 -12.56 -4.15
C ASP A 28 -9.08 -12.35 -3.28
N VAL A 29 -8.77 -11.09 -2.92
CA VAL A 29 -7.66 -10.74 -2.02
C VAL A 29 -8.26 -10.14 -0.74
N THR A 30 -8.56 -11.01 0.21
CA THR A 30 -9.19 -10.62 1.48
C THR A 30 -8.17 -9.99 2.45
N PRO A 31 -8.62 -9.15 3.42
CA PRO A 31 -7.73 -8.54 4.42
C PRO A 31 -6.89 -9.53 5.24
N ASP A 32 -7.37 -10.76 5.43
CA ASP A 32 -6.66 -11.83 6.14
C ASP A 32 -5.60 -12.54 5.27
N SER A 33 -5.53 -12.22 3.97
CA SER A 33 -4.52 -12.78 3.08
C SER A 33 -3.14 -12.19 3.39
N TRP A 34 -2.13 -13.04 3.48
CA TRP A 34 -0.73 -12.62 3.56
C TRP A 34 -0.32 -11.70 2.40
N ALA A 35 -0.98 -11.84 1.24
CA ALA A 35 -0.69 -11.06 0.05
C ALA A 35 -1.39 -9.69 0.03
N TYR A 36 -2.33 -9.44 0.95
CA TYR A 36 -3.22 -8.28 0.91
C TYR A 36 -2.46 -6.96 0.76
N GLN A 37 -1.47 -6.74 1.63
CA GLN A 37 -0.72 -5.49 1.63
C GLN A 37 0.15 -5.34 0.37
N ALA A 38 0.81 -6.41 -0.07
CA ALA A 38 1.67 -6.38 -1.25
C ALA A 38 0.86 -6.11 -2.52
N VAL A 39 -0.24 -6.85 -2.72
CA VAL A 39 -1.09 -6.71 -3.90
C VAL A 39 -1.76 -5.33 -3.94
N SER A 40 -2.23 -4.83 -2.79
CA SER A 40 -2.80 -3.48 -2.69
C SER A 40 -1.81 -2.40 -3.13
N GLN A 41 -0.56 -2.50 -2.69
CA GLN A 41 0.49 -1.55 -3.07
C GLN A 41 0.82 -1.63 -4.56
N LEU A 42 0.95 -2.84 -5.11
CA LEU A 42 1.23 -3.04 -6.53
C LEU A 42 0.08 -2.56 -7.42
N ALA A 43 -1.16 -2.71 -6.95
CA ALA A 43 -2.33 -2.17 -7.65
C ALA A 43 -2.37 -0.64 -7.61
N ALA A 44 -2.14 -0.04 -6.44
CA ALA A 44 -2.06 1.41 -6.29
C ALA A 44 -0.92 2.02 -7.14
N ALA A 45 0.17 1.29 -7.33
CA ALA A 45 1.29 1.68 -8.19
C ALA A 45 1.04 1.43 -9.69
N GLY A 46 -0.10 0.85 -10.07
CA GLY A 46 -0.42 0.50 -11.47
C GLY A 46 0.43 -0.62 -12.06
N ILE A 47 1.13 -1.39 -11.21
CA ILE A 47 1.97 -2.53 -11.62
C ILE A 47 1.06 -3.73 -11.92
N VAL A 48 0.09 -3.98 -11.04
CA VAL A 48 -0.91 -5.07 -11.15
C VAL A 48 -2.29 -4.47 -11.41
N ASN A 49 -2.98 -4.99 -12.42
CA ASN A 49 -4.32 -4.52 -12.81
C ASN A 49 -5.44 -5.54 -12.52
N GLY A 50 -5.09 -6.80 -12.26
CA GLY A 50 -6.06 -7.90 -12.17
C GLY A 50 -6.80 -8.18 -13.48
N TYR A 51 -7.93 -8.83 -13.36
CA TYR A 51 -8.78 -9.28 -14.47
C TYR A 51 -10.07 -8.46 -14.57
N PRO A 52 -10.76 -8.45 -15.73
CA PRO A 52 -12.01 -7.72 -15.92
C PRO A 52 -13.14 -8.12 -14.96
N ASP A 53 -13.06 -9.31 -14.37
CA ASP A 53 -14.00 -9.82 -13.37
C ASP A 53 -13.74 -9.27 -11.95
N GLY A 54 -12.75 -8.39 -11.77
CA GLY A 54 -12.43 -7.78 -10.49
C GLY A 54 -11.63 -8.69 -9.55
N THR A 55 -10.85 -9.63 -10.11
CA THR A 55 -10.01 -10.56 -9.35
C THR A 55 -8.52 -10.37 -9.66
N PHE A 56 -7.65 -10.81 -8.75
CA PHE A 56 -6.20 -10.86 -8.91
C PHE A 56 -5.72 -12.23 -9.43
N LYS A 57 -6.43 -13.31 -9.05
CA LYS A 57 -6.10 -14.72 -9.31
C LYS A 57 -4.68 -15.11 -8.88
N GLY A 58 -4.30 -14.73 -7.65
CA GLY A 58 -2.93 -14.91 -7.14
C GLY A 58 -2.41 -16.36 -7.05
N GLN A 59 -3.28 -17.36 -7.19
CA GLN A 59 -2.90 -18.78 -7.21
C GLN A 59 -2.63 -19.32 -8.62
N ASN A 60 -2.85 -18.52 -9.66
CA ASN A 60 -2.57 -18.91 -11.03
C ASN A 60 -1.09 -18.71 -11.34
N ASP A 61 -0.54 -19.62 -12.16
CA ASP A 61 0.77 -19.41 -12.75
C ASP A 61 0.75 -18.20 -13.71
N ILE A 62 1.86 -17.47 -13.71
CA ILE A 62 2.11 -16.40 -14.67
C ILE A 62 3.12 -16.84 -15.72
N THR A 63 2.96 -16.32 -16.93
CA THR A 63 3.96 -16.46 -17.98
C THR A 63 5.19 -15.60 -17.70
N ARG A 64 6.33 -15.97 -18.29
CA ARG A 64 7.55 -15.14 -18.26
C ARG A 64 7.32 -13.73 -18.83
N TYR A 65 6.38 -13.60 -19.78
CA TYR A 65 6.00 -12.32 -20.37
C TYR A 65 5.29 -11.43 -19.35
N GLU A 66 4.30 -11.96 -18.64
CA GLU A 66 3.59 -11.21 -17.59
C GLU A 66 4.52 -10.80 -16.46
N MET A 67 5.45 -11.69 -16.07
CA MET A 67 6.51 -11.35 -15.12
C MET A 67 7.36 -10.18 -15.63
N ALA A 68 7.84 -10.24 -16.87
CA ALA A 68 8.64 -9.16 -17.47
C ALA A 68 7.88 -7.83 -17.55
N GLN A 69 6.58 -7.87 -17.85
CA GLN A 69 5.72 -6.67 -17.83
C GLN A 69 5.62 -6.06 -16.43
N MET A 70 5.42 -6.87 -15.39
CA MET A 70 5.36 -6.38 -14.01
C MET A 70 6.68 -5.72 -13.61
N VAL A 71 7.82 -6.33 -13.95
CA VAL A 71 9.16 -5.76 -13.70
C VAL A 71 9.34 -4.43 -14.45
N ALA A 72 9.00 -4.38 -15.74
CA ALA A 72 9.11 -3.16 -16.54
C ALA A 72 8.25 -2.02 -15.98
N LYS A 73 7.01 -2.31 -15.55
CA LYS A 73 6.14 -1.34 -14.88
C LYS A 73 6.69 -0.89 -13.54
N ALA A 74 7.28 -1.79 -12.75
CA ALA A 74 7.89 -1.45 -11.48
C ALA A 74 9.06 -0.47 -11.67
N MET A 75 9.93 -0.73 -12.65
CA MET A 75 11.04 0.15 -13.01
C MET A 75 10.55 1.52 -13.52
N ALA A 76 9.53 1.53 -14.38
CA ALA A 76 8.97 2.77 -14.92
C ALA A 76 8.26 3.63 -13.86
N ASN A 77 7.78 3.02 -12.77
CA ASN A 77 7.13 3.71 -11.66
C ASN A 77 8.08 4.00 -10.48
N GLN A 78 9.39 3.74 -10.61
CA GLN A 78 10.37 4.01 -9.57
C GLN A 78 10.34 5.47 -9.10
N ASP A 79 10.23 6.42 -10.03
CA ASP A 79 10.17 7.85 -9.71
C ASP A 79 8.89 8.26 -8.97
N ARG A 80 7.86 7.40 -8.96
CA ARG A 80 6.59 7.61 -8.25
C ARG A 80 6.59 7.00 -6.85
N ALA A 81 7.68 6.33 -6.45
CA ALA A 81 7.86 5.83 -5.10
C ALA A 81 7.91 7.00 -4.11
N ASN A 82 7.31 6.82 -2.94
CA ASN A 82 7.43 7.82 -1.88
C ASN A 82 8.88 7.83 -1.33
N ALA A 83 9.23 8.87 -0.56
CA ALA A 83 10.60 9.06 -0.06
C ALA A 83 11.11 7.86 0.77
N GLU A 84 10.23 7.18 1.50
CA GLU A 84 10.57 6.00 2.30
C GLU A 84 10.86 4.77 1.43
N GLN A 85 10.02 4.53 0.41
CA GLN A 85 10.18 3.46 -0.56
C GLN A 85 11.44 3.67 -1.40
N GLN A 86 11.72 4.91 -1.82
CA GLN A 86 12.93 5.22 -2.57
C GLN A 86 14.20 4.99 -1.72
N ALA A 87 14.16 5.36 -0.44
CA ALA A 87 15.26 5.07 0.48
C ALA A 87 15.46 3.56 0.68
N MET A 88 14.38 2.78 0.74
CA MET A 88 14.46 1.32 0.82
C MET A 88 15.05 0.73 -0.46
N ILE A 89 14.61 1.18 -1.64
CA ILE A 89 15.14 0.73 -2.93
C ILE A 89 16.66 0.94 -2.99
N ASN A 90 17.13 2.13 -2.59
CA ASN A 90 18.56 2.43 -2.59
C ASN A 90 19.35 1.51 -1.65
N ARG A 91 18.81 1.21 -0.45
CA ARG A 91 19.44 0.25 0.48
C ARG A 91 19.54 -1.18 -0.06
N LEU A 92 18.65 -1.56 -0.97
CA LEU A 92 18.65 -2.89 -1.59
C LEU A 92 19.59 -2.96 -2.81
N ALA A 93 19.98 -1.81 -3.35
CA ALA A 93 20.84 -1.70 -4.52
C ALA A 93 22.35 -1.69 -4.18
N ASP A 94 22.68 -1.39 -2.92
CA ASP A 94 24.03 -1.49 -2.35
C ASP A 94 24.34 -2.92 -1.87
#